data_AF-A0A7D4YGQ4-F1
#
_entry.id   AF-A0A7D4YGQ4-F1
#
_cell.length_a   1.000
_cell.length_b   1.000
_cell.length_c   1.000
_cell.angle_alpha   90.00
_cell.angle_beta   90.00
_cell.angle_gamma   90.00
#
_symmetry.space_group_name_H-M   'P 1'
#
loop_
_entity.id
_entity.type
_entity.pdbx_description
1 polymer ?
#
loop_
_entity_poly.entity_id
_entity_poly.type
_entity_poly.pdbx_seq_one_letter_code
_entity_poly.pdbx_strand_id
1 'polypeptide(L)'
;MSLDDLDDNMTANYTALGDETTVDLDPETRNELAMLQAAMGTDTDELLRRGIHALFQQAVQSGDLDFHLRNGYDVTYDEYLAGTTYEEMTGGDQYPERDEDRRYNM
;
A
#
# COMPACT_ATOMS: atom_id res chain seq x y z
N MET A 1 2.80 9.16 -11.84
CA MET A 1 1.70 8.20 -12.07
C MET A 1 0.57 8.59 -11.13
N SER A 2 -0.67 8.21 -11.40
CA SER A 2 -1.85 8.58 -10.60
C SER A 2 -2.42 7.40 -9.81
N LEU A 3 -3.55 7.63 -9.13
CA LEU A 3 -4.36 6.59 -8.53
C LEU A 3 -4.79 5.52 -9.54
N ASP A 4 -5.23 5.94 -10.74
CA ASP A 4 -5.61 5.02 -11.81
C ASP A 4 -4.42 4.15 -12.26
N ASP A 5 -3.23 4.73 -12.39
CA ASP A 5 -2.02 3.97 -12.74
C ASP A 5 -1.67 2.94 -11.66
N LEU A 6 -1.90 3.25 -10.37
CA LEU A 6 -1.70 2.32 -9.26
C LEU A 6 -2.71 1.16 -9.34
N ASP A 7 -3.97 1.46 -9.59
CA ASP A 7 -5.05 0.48 -9.71
C ASP A 7 -4.80 -0.51 -10.86
N ASP A 8 -4.41 0.02 -12.02
CA ASP A 8 -4.07 -0.78 -13.20
C ASP A 8 -2.88 -1.70 -12.92
N ASN A 9 -1.82 -1.18 -12.31
CA ASN A 9 -0.64 -1.97 -11.97
C ASN A 9 -0.92 -3.00 -10.87
N MET A 10 -1.71 -2.66 -9.86
CA MET A 10 -2.13 -3.60 -8.80
C MET A 10 -2.91 -4.76 -9.43
N THR A 11 -3.90 -4.45 -10.27
CA THR A 11 -4.73 -5.45 -10.97
C THR A 11 -3.89 -6.34 -11.89
N ALA A 12 -2.96 -5.76 -12.65
CA ALA A 12 -2.05 -6.51 -13.51
C ALA A 12 -1.15 -7.46 -12.69
N ASN A 13 -0.57 -6.98 -11.59
CA ASN A 13 0.27 -7.78 -10.71
C ASN A 13 -0.53 -8.90 -10.03
N TYR A 14 -1.72 -8.61 -9.51
CA TYR A 14 -2.62 -9.59 -8.90
C TYR A 14 -2.98 -10.70 -9.88
N THR A 15 -3.32 -10.33 -11.12
CA THR A 15 -3.66 -11.30 -12.18
C THR A 15 -2.45 -12.16 -12.57
N ALA A 16 -1.26 -11.57 -12.62
CA ALA A 16 -0.03 -12.28 -12.97
C ALA A 16 0.42 -13.30 -11.90
N LEU A 17 0.09 -13.05 -10.62
CA LEU A 17 0.40 -13.96 -9.52
C LEU A 17 -0.36 -15.28 -9.61
N GLY A 18 -1.61 -15.26 -10.08
CA GLY A 18 -2.48 -16.45 -10.09
C GLY A 18 -2.74 -17.00 -8.69
N ASP A 19 -2.93 -18.32 -8.60
CA ASP A 19 -3.29 -19.00 -7.34
C ASP A 19 -2.09 -19.60 -6.60
N GLU A 20 -0.96 -19.81 -7.28
CA GLU A 20 0.21 -20.50 -6.75
C GLU A 20 1.52 -19.84 -7.23
N THR A 21 2.50 -19.76 -6.33
CA THR A 21 3.85 -19.28 -6.65
C THR A 21 4.90 -20.22 -6.09
N THR A 22 5.98 -20.44 -6.84
CA THR A 22 7.13 -21.24 -6.39
C THR A 22 8.29 -20.31 -6.10
N VAL A 23 8.90 -20.48 -4.92
CA VAL A 23 10.02 -19.66 -4.47
C VAL A 23 11.18 -20.57 -4.11
N ASP A 24 12.36 -20.29 -4.68
CA ASP A 24 13.60 -20.97 -4.30
C ASP A 24 14.06 -20.49 -2.92
N LEU A 25 14.44 -21.43 -2.06
CA LEU A 25 14.85 -21.13 -0.68
C LEU A 25 16.36 -21.30 -0.50
N ASP A 26 17.02 -20.25 -0.04
CA ASP A 26 18.41 -20.32 0.38
C ASP A 26 18.55 -21.05 1.74
N PRO A 27 19.79 -21.38 2.18
CA PRO A 27 20.01 -22.09 3.45
C PRO A 27 19.52 -21.36 4.70
N GLU A 28 19.62 -20.03 4.75
CA GLU A 28 19.18 -19.21 5.89
C GLU A 28 17.67 -19.24 5.99
N THR A 29 16.97 -18.94 4.90
CA THR A 29 15.49 -19.00 4.85
C THR A 29 14.97 -20.39 5.26
N ARG A 30 15.62 -21.48 4.81
CA ARG A 30 15.24 -22.84 5.22
C ARG A 30 15.41 -23.09 6.71
N ASN A 31 16.47 -22.56 7.32
CA ASN A 31 16.73 -22.70 8.75
C ASN A 31 15.67 -21.96 9.57
N GLU A 32 15.38 -20.71 9.21
CA GLU A 32 14.37 -19.89 9.87
C GLU A 32 12.98 -20.50 9.76
N LEU A 33 12.59 -20.97 8.56
CA LEU A 33 11.32 -21.68 8.37
C LEU A 33 11.26 -22.93 9.24
N ALA A 34 12.32 -23.76 9.28
CA ALA A 34 12.35 -24.94 10.13
C ALA A 34 12.19 -24.59 11.63
N MET A 35 12.82 -23.50 12.08
CA MET A 35 12.66 -23.01 13.45
C MET A 35 11.21 -22.58 13.74
N LEU A 36 10.60 -21.81 12.83
CA LEU A 36 9.23 -21.35 12.97
C LEU A 36 8.23 -22.51 12.95
N GLN A 37 8.41 -23.48 12.05
CA GLN A 37 7.59 -24.70 12.02
C GLN A 37 7.66 -25.46 13.35
N ALA A 38 8.87 -25.64 13.89
CA ALA A 38 9.08 -26.33 15.16
C ALA A 38 8.46 -25.57 16.35
N ALA A 39 8.61 -24.25 16.39
CA ALA A 39 8.13 -23.43 17.51
C ALA A 39 6.61 -23.20 17.48
N MET A 40 6.04 -23.03 16.29
CA MET A 40 4.63 -22.66 16.10
C MET A 40 3.72 -23.84 15.76
N GLY A 41 4.31 -25.00 15.40
CA GLY A 41 3.56 -26.22 15.11
C GLY A 41 2.67 -26.13 13.87
N THR A 42 3.10 -25.38 12.84
CA THR A 42 2.34 -25.16 11.61
C THR A 42 3.21 -25.46 10.38
N ASP A 43 2.59 -25.60 9.21
CA ASP A 43 3.26 -25.94 7.96
C ASP A 43 3.89 -24.71 7.30
N THR A 44 4.72 -24.97 6.28
CA THR A 44 5.45 -23.93 5.55
C THR A 44 4.50 -22.97 4.83
N ASP A 45 3.43 -23.48 4.23
CA ASP A 45 2.50 -22.69 3.41
C ASP A 45 1.73 -21.67 4.24
N GLU A 46 1.28 -22.07 5.44
CA GLU A 46 0.67 -21.16 6.42
C GLU A 46 1.67 -20.13 6.93
N LEU A 47 2.92 -20.52 7.19
CA LEU A 47 3.96 -19.58 7.62
C LEU A 47 4.29 -18.55 6.55
N LEU A 48 4.39 -18.96 5.29
CA LEU A 48 4.64 -18.04 4.17
C LEU A 48 3.49 -17.06 4.00
N ARG A 49 2.24 -17.51 4.04
CA ARG A 49 1.06 -16.63 4.00
C ARG A 49 1.06 -15.64 5.16
N ARG A 50 1.32 -16.11 6.39
CA ARG A 50 1.45 -15.23 7.56
C ARG A 50 2.60 -14.23 7.44
N GLY A 51 3.74 -14.68 6.91
CA GLY A 51 4.91 -13.83 6.68
C GLY A 51 4.62 -12.68 5.73
N ILE A 52 3.91 -12.95 4.62
CA ILE A 52 3.47 -11.92 3.67
C ILE A 52 2.51 -10.93 4.35
N HIS A 53 1.52 -11.41 5.11
CA HIS A 53 0.59 -10.54 5.83
C HIS A 53 1.30 -9.69 6.89
N ALA A 54 2.25 -10.27 7.63
CA ALA A 54 3.04 -9.56 8.62
C ALA A 54 3.93 -8.49 7.99
N LEU A 55 4.59 -8.81 6.87
CA LEU A 55 5.40 -7.85 6.10
C LEU A 55 4.56 -6.68 5.58
N PHE A 56 3.39 -6.97 5.00
CA PHE A 56 2.47 -5.93 4.53
C PHE A 56 2.01 -5.04 5.68
N GLN A 57 1.59 -5.64 6.80
CA GLN A 57 1.17 -4.91 7.98
C GLN A 57 2.30 -4.02 8.53
N GLN A 58 3.53 -4.53 8.56
CA GLN A 58 4.69 -3.76 8.97
C GLN A 58 4.90 -2.55 8.05
N ALA A 59 4.86 -2.73 6.73
CA ALA A 59 5.05 -1.66 5.75
C ALA A 59 3.97 -0.56 5.84
N VAL A 60 2.72 -0.93 6.12
CA VAL A 60 1.64 0.02 6.38
C VAL A 60 1.90 0.79 7.69
N GLN A 61 2.23 0.08 8.77
CA GLN A 61 2.40 0.69 10.10
C GLN A 61 3.63 1.60 10.20
N SER A 62 4.71 1.27 9.49
CA SER A 62 5.92 2.11 9.46
C SER A 62 5.77 3.34 8.55
N GLY A 63 4.75 3.37 7.69
CA GLY A 63 4.61 4.37 6.64
C GLY A 63 5.54 4.12 5.44
N ASP A 64 6.28 3.02 5.42
CA ASP A 64 7.15 2.67 4.29
C ASP A 64 6.34 2.46 3.02
N LEU A 65 5.15 1.83 3.11
CA LEU A 65 4.28 1.66 1.95
C LEU A 65 3.90 3.02 1.34
N ASP A 66 3.44 3.95 2.18
CA ASP A 66 3.07 5.31 1.77
C ASP A 66 4.25 6.08 1.16
N PHE A 67 5.47 5.89 1.67
CA PHE A 67 6.65 6.48 1.07
C PHE A 67 6.85 5.99 -0.37
N HIS A 68 6.73 4.68 -0.63
CA HIS A 68 6.88 4.14 -1.97
C HIS A 68 5.74 4.59 -2.90
N LEU A 69 4.49 4.59 -2.40
CA LEU A 69 3.33 5.01 -3.18
C LEU A 69 3.42 6.49 -3.58
N ARG A 70 3.82 7.38 -2.67
CA ARG A 70 4.00 8.80 -3.01
C ARG A 70 5.08 9.02 -4.05
N ASN A 71 6.21 8.32 -3.94
CA ASN A 71 7.31 8.48 -4.90
C ASN A 71 7.00 7.90 -6.29
N GLY A 72 6.22 6.81 -6.36
CA GLY A 72 5.89 6.16 -7.62
C GLY A 72 4.63 6.71 -8.30
N TYR A 73 3.60 6.97 -7.50
CA TYR A 73 2.22 7.17 -7.93
C TYR A 73 1.58 8.44 -7.39
N ASP A 74 2.32 9.29 -6.66
CA ASP A 74 1.82 10.55 -6.10
C ASP A 74 0.52 10.39 -5.29
N VAL A 75 0.33 9.22 -4.67
CA VAL A 75 -0.83 8.88 -3.84
C VAL A 75 -0.40 8.18 -2.56
N THR A 76 -1.33 8.06 -1.63
CA THR A 76 -1.21 7.32 -0.38
C THR A 76 -2.03 6.04 -0.39
N TYR A 77 -1.72 5.14 0.55
CA TYR A 77 -2.51 3.93 0.75
C TYR A 77 -3.94 4.26 1.17
N ASP A 78 -4.16 5.33 1.94
CA ASP A 78 -5.49 5.77 2.34
C ASP A 78 -6.34 6.26 1.16
N GLU A 79 -5.74 7.00 0.21
CA GLU A 79 -6.42 7.42 -1.03
C GLU A 79 -6.79 6.22 -1.91
N TYR A 80 -5.89 5.23 -1.99
CA TYR A 80 -6.18 3.96 -2.65
C TYR A 80 -7.37 3.23 -1.99
N LEU A 81 -7.39 3.12 -0.65
CA LEU A 81 -8.51 2.52 0.07
C LEU A 81 -9.82 3.30 -0.12
N ALA A 82 -9.74 4.61 -0.26
CA ALA A 82 -10.90 5.47 -0.47
C ALA A 82 -11.39 5.48 -1.92
N GLY A 83 -10.57 5.05 -2.88
CA GLY A 83 -10.86 5.04 -4.31
C GLY A 83 -10.92 6.45 -4.93
N THR A 84 -10.33 7.46 -4.28
CA THR A 84 -10.27 8.85 -4.75
C THR A 84 -9.16 9.59 -4.01
N THR A 85 -8.60 10.63 -4.63
CA THR A 85 -7.53 11.43 -4.02
C THR A 85 -8.07 12.45 -3.02
N TYR A 86 -7.20 12.95 -2.14
CA TYR A 86 -7.59 14.02 -1.20
C TYR A 86 -7.99 15.30 -1.93
N GLU A 87 -7.35 15.63 -3.05
CA GLU A 87 -7.71 16.80 -3.88
C GLU A 87 -9.14 16.69 -4.42
N GLU A 88 -9.52 15.49 -4.88
CA GLU A 88 -10.86 15.21 -5.39
C GLU A 88 -11.91 15.23 -4.28
N MET A 89 -11.62 14.62 -3.12
CA MET A 89 -12.53 14.65 -1.96
C MET A 89 -12.77 16.06 -1.42
N THR A 90 -11.73 16.90 -1.42
CA THR A 90 -11.80 18.28 -0.89
C THR A 90 -12.31 19.29 -1.94
N GLY A 91 -12.58 18.83 -3.16
CA GLY A 91 -13.23 19.60 -4.20
C GLY A 91 -12.31 20.61 -4.91
N GLY A 92 -10.99 20.37 -4.89
CA GLY A 92 -9.97 21.10 -5.63
C GLY A 92 -10.00 22.62 -5.46
N ASP A 93 -9.14 23.17 -4.61
CA ASP A 93 -8.78 24.59 -4.58
C ASP A 93 -9.96 25.58 -4.73
N GLN A 94 -11.08 25.33 -4.04
CA GLN A 94 -12.09 26.36 -3.80
C GLN A 94 -11.62 27.26 -2.65
N TYR A 95 -10.50 27.97 -2.86
CA TYR A 95 -10.30 29.19 -2.12
C TYR A 95 -11.46 30.11 -2.51
N PRO A 96 -12.33 30.53 -1.56
CA PRO A 96 -13.27 31.59 -1.88
C PRO A 96 -12.44 32.78 -2.36
N GLU A 97 -12.70 33.26 -3.58
CA GLU A 97 -12.20 34.55 -4.04
C GLU A 97 -12.47 35.55 -2.92
N ARG A 98 -11.38 35.99 -2.29
CA ARG A 98 -11.46 36.90 -1.16
C ARG A 98 -11.90 38.22 -1.79
N ASP A 99 -13.21 38.49 -1.81
CA ASP A 99 -13.78 39.75 -2.29
C ASP A 99 -13.04 40.92 -1.60
N GLU A 100 -12.02 41.47 -2.26
CA GLU A 100 -11.21 42.58 -1.75
C GLU A 100 -12.06 43.86 -1.62
N ASP A 101 -13.20 43.90 -2.31
CA ASP A 101 -14.15 45.02 -2.37
C ASP A 101 -14.97 45.23 -1.08
N ARG A 102 -15.08 44.22 -0.20
CA ARG A 102 -15.81 44.36 1.08
C ARG A 102 -14.97 44.90 2.23
N ARG A 103 -13.67 45.18 2.00
CA ARG A 103 -12.75 45.63 3.06
C ARG A 103 -12.66 47.15 3.23
N TYR A 104 -13.22 47.92 2.29
CA TYR A 104 -13.15 49.39 2.28
C TYR A 104 -14.54 50.06 2.34
N ASN A 105 -15.49 49.49 3.08
CA ASN A 105 -16.74 50.17 3.39
C ASN A 105 -17.10 49.95 4.87
N MET A 106 -16.43 50.68 5.76
CA MET A 106 -16.93 51.01 7.10
C MET A 106 -16.55 52.45 7.45
#